data_AF-A0A0H4XQ55-F1
#
_entry.id   AF-A0A0H4XQ55-F1
#
_cell.length_a   1.000
_cell.length_b   1.000
_cell.length_c   1.000
_cell.angle_alpha   90.00
_cell.angle_beta   90.00
_cell.angle_gamma   90.00
#
_symmetry.space_group_name_H-M   'P 1'
#
loop_
_entity.id
_entity.type
_entity.pdbx_description
1 polymer ?
#
loop_
_entity_poly.entity_id
_entity_poly.type
_entity_poly.pdbx_seq_one_letter_code
_entity_poly.pdbx_strand_id
1 'polypeptide(L)'
;MRDDFPDSTSLHEVLYNLDSQLIVNEKARAFLDAERVQHIEYLPVRVLNHKDREPQERYFIANMLPLVDCIDLEKTEHEENLLDPDELMNIRNLTVDENKIPADFQLLRLKAVSGAMLIHRDLAAKLKAAGFRGFSTPEVAEYQGN
;
A
#
# COMPACT_ATOMS: atom_id res chain seq x y z
N MET A 1 -10.47 17.67 -5.12
CA MET A 1 -11.63 16.76 -5.23
C MET A 1 -11.82 16.49 -6.72
N ARG A 2 -11.81 15.23 -7.19
CA ARG A 2 -12.07 14.94 -8.61
C ARG A 2 -13.58 14.97 -8.83
N ASP A 3 -14.05 15.87 -9.69
CA ASP A 3 -15.47 15.95 -10.10
C ASP A 3 -15.91 14.73 -10.93
N ASP A 4 -14.96 13.85 -11.31
CA ASP A 4 -15.20 12.69 -12.17
C ASP A 4 -16.01 11.57 -11.50
N PHE A 5 -16.06 11.52 -10.16
CA PHE A 5 -16.75 10.46 -9.39
C PHE A 5 -17.54 10.99 -8.19
N PRO A 6 -18.49 11.93 -8.37
CA PRO A 6 -19.13 12.67 -7.28
C PRO A 6 -19.98 11.78 -6.35
N ASP A 7 -20.38 10.60 -6.83
CA ASP A 7 -21.18 9.65 -6.07
C ASP A 7 -20.35 8.61 -5.28
N SER A 8 -19.03 8.58 -5.48
CA SER A 8 -18.11 7.69 -4.75
C SER A 8 -17.85 8.22 -3.33
N THR A 9 -18.87 8.09 -2.48
CA THR A 9 -18.91 8.67 -1.13
C THR A 9 -18.63 7.66 -0.01
N SER A 10 -18.56 6.38 -0.35
CA SER A 10 -18.26 5.31 0.60
C SER A 10 -16.77 5.32 0.94
N LEU A 11 -16.46 5.47 2.22
CA LEU A 11 -15.10 5.32 2.75
C LEU A 11 -14.97 3.92 3.36
N HIS A 12 -14.02 3.15 2.84
CA HIS A 12 -13.74 1.78 3.28
C HIS A 12 -12.62 1.75 4.32
N GLU A 13 -12.37 0.58 4.88
CA GLU A 13 -11.36 0.40 5.92
C GLU A 13 -9.94 0.65 5.40
N VAL A 14 -9.71 0.44 4.10
CA VAL A 14 -8.53 0.88 3.36
C VAL A 14 -8.97 1.83 2.24
N LEU A 15 -8.26 2.95 2.05
CA LEU A 15 -8.57 3.93 1.01
C LEU A 15 -7.43 4.03 -0.01
N TYR A 16 -7.81 4.03 -1.29
CA TYR A 16 -6.94 4.36 -2.40
C TYR A 16 -6.77 5.89 -2.53
N ASN A 17 -5.58 6.34 -2.91
CA ASN A 17 -5.28 7.73 -3.25
C ASN A 17 -4.19 7.78 -4.34
N LEU A 18 -4.00 8.96 -4.92
CA LEU A 18 -3.07 9.16 -6.05
C LEU A 18 -1.60 9.02 -5.64
N ASP A 19 -1.28 9.28 -4.37
CA ASP A 19 0.09 9.16 -3.84
C ASP A 19 0.42 7.72 -3.40
N SER A 20 -0.47 6.77 -3.68
CA SER A 20 -0.36 5.36 -3.31
C SER A 20 -0.06 5.15 -1.81
N GLN A 21 -0.47 6.09 -0.96
CA GLN A 21 -0.33 5.98 0.48
C GLN A 21 -1.34 4.96 1.01
N LEU A 22 -0.93 4.15 1.98
CA LEU A 22 -1.88 3.25 2.63
C LEU A 22 -2.67 4.04 3.67
N ILE A 23 -3.91 4.41 3.35
CA ILE A 23 -4.79 5.07 4.31
C ILE A 23 -5.72 4.04 4.92
N VAL A 24 -5.71 3.91 6.25
CA VAL A 24 -6.50 2.93 7.00
C VAL A 24 -7.37 3.61 8.04
N ASN A 25 -8.56 3.07 8.30
CA ASN A 25 -9.36 3.51 9.43
C ASN A 25 -8.89 2.89 10.76
N GLU A 26 -9.48 3.32 11.87
CA GLU A 26 -9.11 2.83 13.20
C GLU A 26 -9.31 1.32 13.41
N LYS A 27 -10.25 0.68 12.69
CA LYS A 27 -10.47 -0.77 12.77
C LYS A 27 -9.34 -1.53 12.10
N ALA A 28 -8.95 -1.12 10.88
CA ALA A 28 -7.83 -1.72 10.17
C ALA A 28 -6.50 -1.47 10.89
N ARG A 29 -6.28 -0.27 11.45
CA ARG A 29 -5.13 0.00 12.32
C ARG A 29 -5.09 -0.95 13.52
N ALA A 30 -6.18 -1.04 14.29
CA ALA A 30 -6.22 -1.89 15.48
C ALA A 30 -5.97 -3.36 15.15
N PHE A 31 -6.39 -3.81 13.97
CA PHE A 31 -6.08 -5.14 13.45
C PHE A 31 -4.59 -5.31 13.15
N LEU A 32 -3.96 -4.37 12.44
CA LEU A 32 -2.52 -4.42 12.15
C LEU A 32 -1.69 -4.41 13.45
N ASP A 33 -2.11 -3.63 14.45
CA ASP A 33 -1.49 -3.62 15.78
C ASP A 33 -1.64 -4.99 16.49
N ALA A 34 -2.81 -5.63 16.40
CA ALA A 34 -3.07 -6.94 16.98
C ALA A 34 -2.24 -8.06 16.31
N GLU A 35 -2.04 -7.97 14.99
CA GLU A 35 -1.17 -8.85 14.20
C GLU A 35 0.33 -8.52 14.38
N ARG A 36 0.66 -7.53 15.22
CA ARG A 36 2.02 -7.08 15.55
C ARG A 36 2.82 -6.75 14.29
N VAL A 37 2.18 -6.10 13.32
CA VAL A 37 2.87 -5.62 12.13
C VAL A 37 3.85 -4.52 12.56
N GLN A 38 5.13 -4.74 12.29
CA GLN A 38 6.20 -3.83 12.67
C GLN A 38 6.48 -2.83 11.56
N HIS A 39 7.36 -1.84 11.83
CA HIS A 39 7.87 -0.92 10.80
C HIS A 39 6.80 -0.02 10.17
N ILE A 40 5.73 0.27 10.93
CA ILE A 40 4.64 1.16 10.53
C ILE A 40 4.48 2.29 11.55
N GLU A 41 4.44 3.51 11.05
CA GLU A 41 4.00 4.70 11.77
C GLU A 41 2.58 5.08 11.32
N TYR A 42 1.73 5.50 12.26
CA TYR A 42 0.37 5.93 11.96
C TYR A 42 0.21 7.44 12.14
N LEU A 43 0.07 8.15 11.02
CA LEU A 43 -0.13 9.60 11.00
C LEU A 43 -1.63 9.90 10.92
N PRO A 44 -2.25 10.51 11.95
CA PRO A 44 -3.68 10.81 11.94
C PRO A 44 -3.98 11.86 10.88
N VAL A 45 -5.02 11.60 10.08
CA VAL A 45 -5.46 12.50 9.01
C VAL A 45 -6.96 12.69 9.04
N ARG A 46 -7.40 13.88 8.62
CA ARG A 46 -8.82 14.15 8.41
C ARG A 46 -9.19 13.81 6.96
N VAL A 47 -10.08 12.83 6.79
CA VAL A 47 -10.60 12.43 5.48
C VAL A 47 -12.00 13.01 5.32
N LEU A 48 -12.26 13.61 4.16
CA LEU A 48 -13.60 14.02 3.75
C LEU A 48 -14.02 13.17 2.55
N ASN A 49 -15.27 12.75 2.50
CA ASN A 49 -15.80 12.13 1.29
C ASN A 49 -16.04 13.18 0.20
N HIS A 50 -16.47 12.75 -0.99
CA HIS A 50 -16.71 13.63 -2.14
C HIS A 50 -17.88 14.63 -1.95
N LYS A 51 -18.54 14.65 -0.79
CA LYS A 51 -19.58 15.62 -0.41
C LYS A 51 -19.16 16.48 0.79
N ASP A 52 -17.85 16.57 1.04
CA ASP A 52 -17.23 17.29 2.17
C ASP A 52 -17.73 16.82 3.55
N ARG A 53 -18.22 15.58 3.65
CA ARG A 53 -18.67 15.00 4.92
C ARG A 53 -17.55 14.22 5.56
N GLU A 54 -17.36 14.45 6.85
CA GLU A 54 -16.43 13.69 7.66
C GLU A 54 -17.07 12.34 8.06
N PRO A 55 -16.34 11.22 7.94
CA PRO A 55 -16.78 9.94 8.47
C PRO A 55 -16.79 9.98 10.01
N GLN A 56 -17.55 9.07 10.61
CA GLN A 56 -17.47 8.87 12.07
C GLN A 56 -16.15 8.20 12.48
N GLU A 57 -15.59 7.36 11.62
CA GLU A 57 -14.31 6.69 11.87
C GLU A 57 -13.12 7.63 11.65
N ARG A 58 -12.08 7.47 12.47
CA ARG A 58 -10.79 8.14 12.27
C ARG A 58 -9.94 7.39 11.25
N TYR A 59 -9.16 8.13 10.48
CA TYR A 59 -8.26 7.61 9.46
C TYR A 59 -6.81 7.99 9.74
N PHE A 60 -5.91 7.14 9.25
CA PHE A 60 -4.47 7.25 9.44
C PHE A 60 -3.78 6.93 8.13
N ILE A 61 -2.70 7.65 7.82
CA ILE A 61 -1.70 7.15 6.87
C ILE A 61 -0.85 6.13 7.62
N ALA A 62 -0.83 4.89 7.14
CA ALA A 62 0.07 3.83 7.57
C ALA A 62 1.38 3.95 6.79
N ASN A 63 2.32 4.69 7.35
CA ASN A 63 3.63 4.97 6.76
C ASN A 63 4.60 3.84 7.09
N MET A 64 5.04 3.09 6.07
CA MET A 64 5.97 1.96 6.23
C MET A 64 7.41 2.44 6.11
N LEU A 65 8.24 2.17 7.12
CA LEU A 65 9.63 2.59 7.18
C LEU A 65 10.52 1.49 7.77
N PRO A 66 11.71 1.20 7.20
CA PRO A 66 12.28 1.80 6.00
C PRO A 66 11.64 1.31 4.70
N LEU A 67 11.94 2.01 3.61
CA LEU A 67 11.75 1.47 2.26
C LEU A 67 12.74 0.31 2.04
N VAL A 68 12.28 -0.76 1.38
CA VAL A 68 13.08 -1.97 1.20
C VAL A 68 13.52 -2.10 -0.26
N ASP A 69 14.83 -2.26 -0.44
CA ASP A 69 15.45 -2.51 -1.74
C ASP A 69 15.61 -4.02 -1.97
N CYS A 70 14.52 -4.65 -2.41
CA CYS A 70 14.47 -6.10 -2.63
C CYS A 70 14.01 -6.48 -4.03
N ILE A 71 13.98 -5.55 -4.99
CA ILE A 71 13.57 -5.87 -6.37
C ILE A 71 14.68 -6.68 -7.05
N ASP A 72 14.29 -7.75 -7.74
CA ASP A 72 15.17 -8.48 -8.66
C ASP A 72 15.11 -7.79 -10.02
N LEU A 73 16.03 -6.85 -10.26
CA LEU A 73 16.10 -6.06 -11.49
C LEU A 73 16.44 -6.91 -12.73
N GLU A 74 17.02 -8.11 -12.55
CA GLU A 74 17.32 -9.00 -13.67
C GLU A 74 16.05 -9.68 -14.21
N LYS A 75 15.04 -9.89 -13.36
CA LYS A 75 13.78 -10.55 -13.71
C LYS A 75 12.59 -9.60 -13.87
N THR A 76 12.70 -8.40 -13.31
CA THR A 76 11.67 -7.37 -13.41
C THR A 76 11.81 -6.61 -14.73
N GLU A 77 10.75 -6.55 -15.51
CA GLU A 77 10.69 -5.68 -16.69
C GLU A 77 10.41 -4.25 -16.22
N HIS A 78 11.26 -3.30 -16.61
CA HIS A 78 11.16 -1.91 -16.19
C HIS A 78 11.87 -0.97 -17.17
N GLU A 79 11.59 0.31 -17.05
CA GLU A 79 12.35 1.41 -17.63
C GLU A 79 12.97 2.25 -16.50
N GLU A 80 14.13 2.83 -16.76
CA GLU A 80 14.72 3.83 -15.86
C GLU A 80 13.93 5.13 -15.95
N ASN A 81 13.66 5.74 -14.79
CA ASN A 81 13.06 7.06 -14.75
C ASN A 81 14.13 8.13 -14.97
N LEU A 82 14.03 8.85 -16.11
CA LEU A 82 14.98 9.90 -16.47
C LEU A 82 14.89 11.17 -15.59
N LEU A 83 13.79 11.34 -14.85
CA LEU A 83 13.59 12.47 -13.94
C LEU A 83 14.09 12.15 -12.52
N ASP A 84 13.92 10.90 -12.10
CA ASP A 84 14.36 10.40 -10.80
C ASP A 84 15.00 9.01 -10.94
N PRO A 85 16.33 8.93 -11.06
CA PRO A 85 17.03 7.65 -11.26
C PRO A 85 16.86 6.63 -10.13
N ASP A 86 16.34 7.03 -8.97
CA ASP A 86 16.07 6.12 -7.85
C ASP A 86 14.70 5.40 -7.98
N GLU A 87 13.86 5.79 -8.94
CA GLU A 87 12.54 5.20 -9.21
C GLU A 87 12.51 4.46 -10.56
N LEU A 88 11.74 3.38 -10.62
CA LEU A 88 11.47 2.64 -11.84
C LEU A 88 10.15 3.07 -12.46
N MET A 89 10.06 2.95 -13.79
CA MET A 89 8.84 3.23 -14.56
C MET A 89 8.44 2.03 -15.42
N ASN A 90 7.18 2.03 -15.90
CA ASN A 90 6.65 1.05 -16.86
C ASN A 90 6.90 -0.41 -16.42
N ILE A 91 6.66 -0.70 -15.14
CA ILE A 91 7.01 -1.95 -14.48
C ILE A 91 6.04 -3.07 -14.87
N ARG A 92 6.59 -4.22 -15.26
CA ARG A 92 5.86 -5.47 -15.51
C ARG A 92 6.65 -6.66 -14.95
N ASN A 93 5.95 -7.75 -14.68
CA ASN A 93 6.55 -8.98 -14.16
C ASN A 93 7.45 -8.70 -12.93
N LEU A 94 6.96 -7.84 -12.03
CA LEU A 94 7.71 -7.44 -10.83
C LEU A 94 8.12 -8.69 -10.05
N THR A 95 9.41 -8.79 -9.77
CA THR A 95 10.00 -9.91 -9.03
C THR A 95 10.86 -9.36 -7.91
N VAL A 96 10.90 -10.09 -6.80
CA VAL A 96 11.68 -9.72 -5.62
C VAL A 96 12.67 -10.80 -5.24
N ASP A 97 13.81 -10.40 -4.71
CA ASP A 97 14.78 -11.26 -4.05
C ASP A 97 14.38 -11.42 -2.58
N GLU A 98 13.80 -12.57 -2.25
CA GLU A 98 13.34 -12.88 -0.89
C GLU A 98 14.47 -12.81 0.15
N ASN A 99 15.74 -13.00 -0.25
CA ASN A 99 16.88 -12.90 0.67
C ASN A 99 17.15 -11.46 1.14
N LYS A 100 16.65 -10.47 0.40
CA LYS A 100 16.75 -9.04 0.74
C LYS A 100 15.56 -8.54 1.57
N ILE A 101 14.53 -9.36 1.74
CA ILE A 101 13.36 -9.02 2.56
C ILE A 101 13.69 -9.39 4.02
N PRO A 102 13.62 -8.43 4.97
CA PRO A 102 13.87 -8.77 6.37
C PRO A 102 12.76 -9.67 6.91
N ALA A 103 13.16 -10.69 7.68
CA ALA A 103 12.27 -11.79 8.09
C ALA A 103 11.10 -11.38 9.00
N ASP A 104 11.18 -10.21 9.63
CA ASP A 104 10.17 -9.64 10.52
C ASP A 104 9.13 -8.76 9.81
N PHE A 105 9.29 -8.49 8.51
CA PHE A 105 8.36 -7.65 7.75
C PHE A 105 7.17 -8.46 7.27
N GLN A 106 5.98 -8.02 7.69
CA GLN A 106 4.70 -8.54 7.18
C GLN A 106 4.07 -7.62 6.12
N LEU A 107 4.46 -6.35 6.13
CA LEU A 107 4.00 -5.32 5.21
C LEU A 107 5.15 -4.34 4.98
N LEU A 108 5.47 -4.05 3.73
CA LEU A 108 6.59 -3.19 3.36
C LEU A 108 6.30 -2.37 2.11
N ARG A 109 7.06 -1.28 1.94
CA ARG A 109 7.07 -0.48 0.71
C ARG A 109 8.39 -0.66 -0.03
N LEU A 110 8.32 -0.80 -1.35
CA LEU A 110 9.51 -0.94 -2.19
C LEU A 110 10.21 0.41 -2.35
N LYS A 111 11.55 0.39 -2.38
CA LYS A 111 12.37 1.60 -2.51
C LYS A 111 12.23 2.26 -3.87
N ALA A 112 12.39 1.49 -4.95
CA ALA A 112 12.40 2.01 -6.32
C ALA A 112 11.03 1.95 -7.03
N VAL A 113 9.97 1.62 -6.27
CA VAL A 113 8.59 1.58 -6.77
C VAL A 113 7.69 2.07 -5.64
N SER A 114 7.67 3.38 -5.41
CA SER A 114 6.98 3.97 -4.27
C SER A 114 5.47 3.69 -4.20
N GLY A 115 4.86 3.36 -5.35
CA GLY A 115 3.46 2.95 -5.46
C GLY A 115 3.17 1.49 -5.10
N ALA A 116 4.20 0.64 -4.96
CA ALA A 116 4.06 -0.77 -4.66
C ALA A 116 4.31 -1.09 -3.19
N MET A 117 3.43 -1.91 -2.64
CA MET A 117 3.55 -2.47 -1.29
C MET A 117 3.53 -3.99 -1.39
N LEU A 118 4.41 -4.65 -0.64
CA LEU A 118 4.35 -6.10 -0.49
C LEU A 118 3.74 -6.44 0.86
N ILE A 119 2.90 -7.47 0.85
CA ILE A 119 2.24 -8.00 2.04
C ILE A 119 2.51 -9.51 2.11
N HIS A 120 2.91 -9.97 3.29
CA HIS A 120 3.07 -11.40 3.54
C HIS A 120 1.72 -12.12 3.36
N ARG A 121 1.73 -13.29 2.72
CA ARG A 121 0.50 -14.02 2.36
C ARG A 121 -0.42 -14.27 3.55
N ASP A 122 0.15 -14.59 4.70
CA ASP A 122 -0.62 -14.84 5.92
C ASP A 122 -1.36 -13.59 6.40
N LEU A 123 -0.72 -12.41 6.36
CA LEU A 123 -1.38 -11.16 6.75
C LEU A 123 -2.48 -10.80 5.74
N ALA A 124 -2.22 -10.97 4.44
CA ALA A 124 -3.21 -10.76 3.39
C ALA A 124 -4.45 -11.67 3.56
N ALA A 125 -4.23 -12.95 3.90
CA ALA A 125 -5.30 -13.90 4.15
C ALA A 125 -6.13 -13.50 5.38
N LYS A 126 -5.49 -13.07 6.47
CA LYS A 126 -6.20 -12.63 7.68
C LYS A 126 -7.00 -11.34 7.44
N LEU A 127 -6.45 -10.37 6.69
CA LEU A 127 -7.19 -9.15 6.31
C LEU A 127 -8.45 -9.48 5.50
N LYS A 128 -8.34 -10.40 4.53
CA LYS A 128 -9.49 -10.86 3.73
C LYS A 128 -10.51 -11.60 4.60
N ALA A 129 -10.07 -12.49 5.49
CA ALA A 129 -10.94 -13.22 6.40
C ALA A 129 -11.67 -12.29 7.40
N ALA A 130 -11.04 -11.19 7.80
CA ALA A 130 -11.64 -10.15 8.63
C ALA A 130 -12.66 -9.26 7.88
N GLY A 131 -12.79 -9.41 6.55
CA GLY A 131 -13.77 -8.68 5.74
C GLY A 131 -13.42 -7.23 5.45
N PHE A 132 -12.15 -6.83 5.58
CA PHE A 132 -11.70 -5.49 5.21
C PHE A 132 -11.86 -5.24 3.70
N ARG A 133 -12.21 -4.01 3.33
CA ARG A 133 -12.44 -3.61 1.93
C ARG A 133 -11.51 -2.48 1.50
N GLY A 134 -11.51 -2.20 0.20
CA GLY A 134 -10.76 -1.09 -0.40
C GLY A 134 -9.31 -1.42 -0.74
N PHE A 135 -8.96 -2.71 -0.78
CA PHE A 135 -7.65 -3.17 -1.23
C PHE A 135 -7.78 -4.44 -2.08
N SER A 136 -6.74 -4.72 -2.87
CA SER A 136 -6.50 -5.99 -3.55
C SER A 136 -5.08 -6.47 -3.23
N THR A 137 -4.87 -7.78 -3.32
CA THR A 137 -3.54 -8.40 -3.12
C THR A 137 -3.27 -9.36 -4.28
N PRO A 138 -3.04 -8.83 -5.51
CA PRO A 138 -2.64 -9.66 -6.64
C PRO A 138 -1.28 -10.31 -6.36
N GLU A 139 -0.91 -11.30 -7.17
CA GLU A 139 0.44 -11.86 -7.10
C GLU A 139 1.47 -10.82 -7.54
N VAL A 140 2.69 -10.87 -7.00
CA VAL A 140 3.73 -9.85 -7.26
C VAL A 140 3.99 -9.72 -8.77
N ALA A 141 4.05 -10.84 -9.49
CA ALA A 141 4.26 -10.86 -10.94
C ALA A 141 3.11 -10.23 -11.75
N GLU A 142 1.91 -10.12 -11.17
CA GLU A 142 0.75 -9.47 -11.80
C GLU A 142 0.75 -7.94 -11.62
N TYR A 143 1.67 -7.40 -10.80
CA TYR A 143 1.80 -5.96 -10.60
C TYR A 143 2.14 -5.26 -11.93
N GLN A 144 1.44 -4.15 -12.17
CA GLN A 144 1.71 -3.23 -13.26
C GLN A 144 1.78 -1.81 -12.68
N GLY A 145 2.94 -1.18 -12.81
CA GLY A 145 3.18 0.19 -12.35
C GLY A 145 3.58 1.08 -13.53
N ASN A 146 3.15 2.34 -13.50
CA ASN A 146 3.62 3.35 -14.44
C ASN A 146 4.84 4.06 -13.88
#